data_AF-A0A356KGZ7-F1
#
_entry.id   AF-A0A356KGZ7-F1
#
_cell.length_a   1.000
_cell.length_b   1.000
_cell.length_c   1.000
_cell.angle_alpha   90.00
_cell.angle_beta   90.00
_cell.angle_gamma   90.00
#
_symmetry.space_group_name_H-M   'P 1'
#
loop_
_entity.id
_entity.type
_entity.pdbx_description
1 polymer ?
#
loop_
_entity_poly.entity_id
_entity_poly.type
_entity_poly.pdbx_seq_one_letter_code
_entity_poly.pdbx_strand_id
1 'polypeptide(L)' 'MYRSLPSALALLLAIGLASPAAAQGGDLQGKLDKKLAESWIKDPAWITDYDEALKKAKETGKPIFGYFTRSYSY' A
#
# COMPACT_ATOMS: atom_id res chain seq x y z
N MET A 1 -2.92 -28.68 48.15
CA MET A 1 -3.65 -27.55 47.54
C MET A 1 -2.86 -27.05 46.34
N TYR A 2 -3.15 -27.54 45.12
CA TYR A 2 -2.61 -26.97 43.89
C TYR A 2 -3.79 -26.35 43.13
N ARG A 3 -3.79 -25.03 43.03
CA ARG A 3 -4.87 -24.20 42.46
C ARG A 3 -4.71 -24.20 40.94
N SER A 4 -5.47 -25.03 40.25
CA SER A 4 -5.53 -25.08 38.79
C SER A 4 -6.29 -23.86 38.25
N LEU A 5 -5.60 -22.91 37.65
CA LEU A 5 -6.08 -21.97 36.63
C LEU A 5 -4.82 -21.30 36.05
N PRO A 6 -4.59 -21.25 34.72
CA PRO A 6 -5.50 -20.55 33.81
C PRO A 6 -5.48 -21.10 32.35
N SER A 7 -5.89 -22.34 32.08
CA SER A 7 -6.03 -22.80 30.68
C SER A 7 -7.18 -22.09 29.94
N ALA A 8 -8.19 -21.61 30.65
CA ALA A 8 -9.31 -20.87 30.05
C ALA A 8 -8.92 -19.46 29.57
N LEU A 9 -7.92 -18.82 30.19
CA LEU A 9 -7.52 -17.46 29.86
C LEU A 9 -6.66 -17.40 28.58
N ALA A 10 -5.85 -18.44 28.34
CA ALA A 10 -5.06 -18.56 27.11
C ALA A 10 -5.93 -18.76 25.86
N LEU A 11 -7.06 -19.47 25.99
CA LEU A 11 -7.99 -19.71 24.89
C LEU A 11 -8.77 -18.43 24.51
N LEU A 12 -9.12 -17.59 25.48
CA LEU A 12 -9.76 -16.29 25.26
C LEU A 12 -8.83 -15.28 24.58
N LEU A 13 -7.53 -15.32 24.87
CA LEU A 13 -6.55 -14.43 24.24
C LEU A 13 -6.31 -14.79 22.75
N ALA A 14 -6.39 -16.07 22.39
CA ALA A 14 -6.20 -16.54 21.02
C ALA A 14 -7.37 -16.15 20.08
N ILE A 15 -8.59 -16.01 20.61
CA ILE A 15 -9.77 -15.61 19.81
C ILE A 15 -9.77 -14.11 19.52
N GLY A 16 -9.12 -13.29 20.36
CA GLY A 16 -9.06 -11.83 20.19
C GLY A 16 -8.10 -11.33 19.10
N LEU A 17 -7.13 -12.15 18.67
CA LEU A 17 -6.10 -11.76 17.68
C LEU A 17 -6.45 -12.15 16.23
N ALA A 18 -7.54 -12.89 16.00
CA ALA A 18 -7.83 -13.53 14.71
C ALA A 18 -8.63 -12.68 13.69
N SER A 19 -8.90 -11.40 13.95
CA SER A 19 -9.79 -10.61 13.07
C SER A 19 -9.17 -9.30 12.59
N PRO A 20 -8.49 -9.33 11.43
CA PRO A 20 -8.80 -8.35 10.40
C PRO A 20 -9.12 -8.94 9.02
N ALA A 21 -8.92 -10.25 8.79
CA ALA A 21 -9.17 -10.86 7.48
C ALA A 21 -10.64 -10.79 7.05
N ALA A 22 -11.58 -10.91 8.00
CA ALA A 22 -13.02 -10.81 7.74
C ALA A 22 -13.51 -9.38 7.41
N ALA A 23 -12.71 -8.34 7.66
CA ALA A 23 -13.02 -6.95 7.31
C ALA A 23 -12.53 -6.56 5.91
N GLN A 24 -11.78 -7.43 5.22
CA GLN A 24 -11.27 -7.17 3.87
C GLN A 24 -12.27 -7.51 2.75
N GLY A 25 -13.43 -8.13 3.05
CA GLY A 25 -14.48 -8.46 2.09
C GLY A 25 -15.42 -7.32 1.70
N GLY A 26 -14.94 -6.07 1.69
CA GLY A 26 -15.73 -4.92 1.23
C GLY A 26 -15.69 -4.76 -0.29
N ASP A 27 -16.48 -3.82 -0.82
CA ASP A 27 -16.48 -3.42 -2.24
C ASP A 27 -15.10 -2.86 -2.67
N LEU A 28 -14.20 -3.77 -3.02
CA LEU A 28 -12.85 -3.44 -3.50
C LEU A 28 -12.91 -2.76 -4.87
N GLN A 29 -13.93 -3.08 -5.67
CA GLN A 29 -14.13 -2.50 -6.98
C GLN A 29 -14.48 -1.01 -6.87
N GLY A 30 -15.43 -0.64 -6.01
CA GLY A 30 -15.76 0.76 -5.76
C GLY A 30 -14.60 1.57 -5.16
N LYS A 31 -13.75 0.94 -4.34
CA LYS A 31 -12.51 1.57 -3.84
C LYS A 31 -11.50 1.80 -4.96
N LEU A 32 -11.32 0.83 -5.85
CA LEU A 32 -10.46 0.95 -7.03
C LEU A 32 -10.96 2.07 -7.94
N ASP A 33 -12.23 2.05 -8.32
CA ASP A 33 -12.82 3.03 -9.24
C ASP A 33 -12.73 4.45 -8.68
N LYS A 34 -12.97 4.61 -7.37
CA LYS A 34 -12.78 5.89 -6.66
C LYS A 34 -11.33 6.36 -6.69
N LYS A 35 -10.36 5.46 -6.52
CA LYS A 35 -8.93 5.79 -6.59
C LYS A 35 -8.52 6.22 -7.99
N LEU A 36 -8.92 5.46 -9.01
CA LEU A 36 -8.64 5.77 -10.41
C LEU A 36 -9.29 7.07 -10.88
N ALA A 37 -10.39 7.49 -10.25
CA ALA A 37 -11.03 8.78 -10.52
C ALA A 37 -10.27 9.99 -9.96
N GLU A 38 -9.31 9.80 -9.04
CA GLU A 38 -8.53 10.90 -8.46
C GLU A 38 -7.71 11.64 -9.54
N SER A 39 -7.71 12.97 -9.50
CA SER A 39 -7.15 13.82 -10.56
C SER A 39 -5.66 13.63 -10.80
N TRP A 40 -4.90 13.18 -9.80
CA TRP A 40 -3.47 12.90 -9.93
C TRP A 40 -3.16 11.59 -10.69
N ILE A 41 -4.14 10.68 -10.84
CA ILE A 41 -3.95 9.43 -11.60
C ILE A 41 -4.16 9.65 -13.10
N LYS A 42 -4.97 10.64 -13.49
CA LYS A 42 -5.30 10.90 -14.91
C LYS A 42 -4.14 11.49 -15.72
N ASP A 43 -3.06 11.89 -15.06
CA ASP A 43 -1.96 12.59 -15.70
C ASP A 43 -0.59 12.20 -15.13
N PRO A 44 -0.12 10.96 -15.32
CA PRO A 44 1.25 10.62 -15.02
C PRO A 44 2.06 10.90 -16.29
N ALA A 45 2.17 12.17 -16.70
CA ALA A 45 3.21 12.56 -17.64
C ALA A 45 4.56 12.31 -16.95
N TRP A 46 5.02 11.07 -17.02
CA TRP A 46 6.32 10.66 -16.53
C TRP A 46 7.35 11.52 -17.24
N ILE A 47 8.19 12.19 -16.48
CA ILE A 47 9.34 12.88 -17.04
C ILE A 47 10.29 11.79 -17.54
N THR A 48 10.47 11.70 -18.86
CA THR A 48 11.35 10.72 -19.50
C THR A 48 12.77 11.24 -19.69
N ASP A 49 12.98 12.53 -19.44
CA ASP A 49 14.29 13.18 -19.50
C ASP A 49 14.90 13.36 -18.10
N TYR A 50 16.15 12.97 -17.95
CA TYR A 50 16.81 13.00 -16.64
C TYR A 50 17.11 14.43 -16.16
N ASP A 51 17.50 15.33 -17.07
CA ASP A 51 17.83 16.71 -16.71
C ASP A 51 16.58 17.51 -16.32
N GLU A 52 15.47 17.26 -17.02
CA GLU A 52 14.17 17.80 -16.64
C GLU A 52 13.73 17.30 -15.26
N ALA A 53 13.92 16.01 -14.98
CA ALA A 53 13.57 15.43 -13.67
C ALA A 53 14.41 16.04 -12.54
N LEU A 54 15.71 16.26 -12.77
CA LEU A 54 16.60 16.94 -11.83
C LEU A 54 16.17 18.38 -11.57
N LYS A 55 15.79 19.12 -12.62
CA LYS A 55 15.29 20.49 -12.47
C LYS A 55 14.02 20.52 -11.63
N LYS A 56 13.04 19.66 -11.93
CA LYS A 56 11.78 19.54 -11.18
C LYS A 56 12.01 19.16 -9.71
N ALA A 57 12.97 18.26 -9.45
CA ALA A 57 13.33 17.85 -8.10
C ALA A 57 13.91 19.01 -7.28
N LYS A 58 14.79 19.82 -7.89
CA LYS A 58 15.33 21.04 -7.26
C LYS A 58 14.26 22.09 -6.98
N GLU A 59 13.36 22.32 -7.92
CA GLU A 59 12.25 23.28 -7.78
C GLU A 59 11.26 22.87 -6.68
N THR A 60 10.95 21.58 -6.57
CA THR A 60 9.93 21.07 -5.65
C THR A 60 10.48 20.59 -4.31
N GLY A 61 11.81 20.40 -4.20
CA GLY A 61 12.46 19.79 -3.03
C GLY A 61 12.10 18.32 -2.82
N LYS A 62 11.51 17.66 -3.82
CA LYS A 62 11.08 16.26 -3.74
C LYS A 62 12.11 15.33 -4.38
N PRO A 63 12.34 14.13 -3.82
CA PRO A 63 13.22 13.14 -4.44
C PRO A 63 12.62 12.60 -5.75
N ILE A 64 13.49 12.15 -6.65
CA ILE A 64 13.09 11.53 -7.93
C ILE A 64 12.69 10.07 -7.67
N PHE A 65 11.48 9.69 -8.10
CA PHE A 65 11.07 8.31 -8.22
C PHE A 65 11.28 7.84 -9.66
N GLY A 66 12.28 6.99 -9.89
CA GLY A 66 12.55 6.39 -11.19
C GLY A 66 12.00 4.98 -11.28
N TYR A 67 11.26 4.68 -12.35
CA TYR A 67 10.78 3.33 -12.65
C TYR A 67 11.43 2.83 -13.95
N PHE A 68 12.36 1.90 -13.81
CA PHE A 68 13.08 1.29 -14.95
C PHE A 68 12.46 -0.05 -15.29
N THR A 69 11.88 -0.16 -16.48
CA THR A 69 11.46 -1.44 -17.04
C THR A 69 12.57 -1.97 -17.94
N ARG A 70 12.80 -3.29 -17.88
CA ARG A 70 13.65 -3.98 -18.84
C ARG A 70 12.81 -4.29 -20.08
N SER A 71 13.18 -3.71 -21.22
CA SER A 71 12.65 -4.12 -22.53
C SER A 71 13.52 -5.26 -23.03
N TYR A 72 13.02 -6.49 -23.05
CA TYR A 72 13.70 -7.56 -23.78
C TYR A 72 13.59 -7.22 -25.28
N SER A 73 14.62 -6.58 -25.85
CA SER A 73 14.84 -6.63 -27.30
C SER A 73 15.42 -7.99 -27.62
N TYR A 74 14.67 -8.78 -28.38
CA TYR A 74 15.16 -10.00 -29.02
C TYR A 74 15.95 -9.65 -30.28
#